data_AF-A0A354GUA8-F1
#
_entry.id   AF-A0A354GUA8-F1
#
_cell.length_a   1.000
_cell.length_b   1.000
_cell.length_c   1.000
_cell.angle_alpha   90.00
_cell.angle_beta   90.00
_cell.angle_gamma   90.00
#
_symmetry.space_group_name_H-M   'P 1'
#
loop_
_entity.id
_entity.type
_entity.pdbx_description
1 polymer ?
#
loop_
_entity_poly.entity_id
_entity_poly.type
_entity_poly.pdbx_seq_one_letter_code
_entity_poly.pdbx_strand_id
1 'polypeptide(L)'
;MRRSARALLLGAAAVVALGCRSSGDQVERALHARELDLLEAREELDHCRAVNQDLQTELQALHGDPATCPPGGCDKPASLAYPVHTLTLGRQTGGRDSDGTGGDDSLQVVVEPRDADNQAVKVPGTLVVQALEITTTGVKRPLSSWHISEDELRRSYRSGLLTTGYVLVLPWKIFPSTEKVRVVAQLRTADGRVFEADKDVTIRVVPAAKRPAPVPMPMPVDEPLLPPPHPIDPTPDQGPDLKPPPSDHAMSKAAWLLPATRLPTASAQILRPVTTSSQKLP
;
A
#
# COMPACT_ATOMS: atom_id res chain seq x y z
N MET A 1 -81.05 19.63 -21.32
CA MET A 1 -79.76 18.96 -21.60
C MET A 1 -78.61 19.89 -22.06
N ARG A 2 -78.84 20.96 -22.84
CA ARG A 2 -77.74 21.82 -23.36
C ARG A 2 -77.05 22.76 -22.33
N ARG A 3 -77.70 23.10 -21.22
CA ARG A 3 -77.11 23.99 -20.17
C ARG A 3 -76.14 23.24 -19.25
N SER A 4 -76.39 21.96 -19.01
CA SER A 4 -75.54 21.09 -18.16
C SER A 4 -74.18 20.79 -18.83
N ALA A 5 -74.16 20.62 -20.16
CA ALA A 5 -72.92 20.37 -20.90
C ALA A 5 -71.97 21.58 -20.93
N ARG A 6 -72.51 22.82 -20.95
CA ARG A 6 -71.69 24.04 -20.92
C ARG A 6 -71.07 24.30 -19.54
N ALA A 7 -71.79 23.97 -18.47
CA ALA A 7 -71.25 24.09 -17.10
C ALA A 7 -70.11 23.09 -16.84
N LEU A 8 -70.22 21.86 -17.36
CA LEU A 8 -69.15 20.85 -17.28
C LEU A 8 -67.89 21.23 -18.08
N LEU A 9 -68.05 21.84 -19.27
CA LEU A 9 -66.92 22.31 -20.07
C LEU A 9 -66.18 23.50 -19.45
N LEU A 10 -66.90 24.44 -18.81
CA LEU A 10 -66.29 25.58 -18.11
C LEU A 10 -65.58 25.15 -16.81
N GLY A 11 -66.13 24.17 -16.09
CA GLY A 11 -65.48 23.60 -14.90
C GLY A 11 -64.18 22.86 -15.24
N ALA A 12 -64.16 22.07 -16.32
CA ALA A 12 -62.97 21.34 -16.75
C ALA A 12 -61.82 22.28 -17.21
N ALA A 13 -62.14 23.38 -17.90
CA ALA A 13 -61.14 24.36 -18.33
C ALA A 13 -60.48 25.11 -17.15
N ALA A 14 -61.24 25.38 -16.08
CA ALA A 14 -60.70 26.04 -14.89
C ALA A 14 -59.73 25.14 -14.09
N VAL A 15 -59.98 23.83 -14.04
CA VAL A 15 -59.11 22.86 -13.34
C VAL A 15 -57.79 22.64 -14.08
N VAL A 16 -57.80 22.65 -15.42
CA VAL A 16 -56.57 22.55 -16.23
C VAL A 16 -55.70 23.81 -16.12
N ALA A 17 -56.32 25.00 -16.02
CA ALA A 17 -55.58 26.26 -15.89
C ALA A 17 -54.89 26.45 -14.52
N LEU A 18 -55.43 25.84 -13.46
CA LEU A 18 -54.85 25.89 -12.11
C LEU A 18 -53.71 24.87 -11.89
N GLY A 19 -53.71 23.74 -12.63
CA GLY A 19 -52.67 22.71 -12.55
C GLY A 19 -51.32 23.13 -13.13
N CYS A 20 -51.33 23.84 -14.28
CA CYS A 20 -50.11 24.21 -15.00
C CYS A 20 -49.22 25.26 -14.29
N ARG A 21 -49.78 26.05 -13.37
CA ARG A 21 -48.99 27.02 -12.58
C ARG A 21 -48.13 26.31 -11.53
N SER A 22 -48.67 25.29 -10.87
CA SER A 22 -47.96 24.57 -9.80
C SER A 22 -46.81 23.69 -10.29
N SER A 23 -46.89 23.20 -11.53
CA SER A 23 -45.83 22.40 -12.17
C SER A 23 -44.67 23.28 -12.64
N GLY A 24 -44.95 24.49 -13.14
CA GLY A 24 -43.91 25.45 -13.53
C GLY A 24 -43.05 25.86 -12.34
N ASP A 25 -43.69 26.26 -11.24
CA ASP A 25 -42.98 26.69 -10.03
C ASP A 25 -42.16 25.55 -9.39
N GLN A 26 -42.57 24.29 -9.52
CA GLN A 26 -41.78 23.14 -9.05
C GLN A 26 -40.53 22.93 -9.90
N VAL A 27 -40.65 23.07 -11.22
CA VAL A 27 -39.50 22.95 -12.13
C VAL A 27 -38.51 24.08 -11.89
N GLU A 28 -38.98 25.32 -11.71
CA GLU A 28 -38.11 26.46 -11.41
C GLU A 28 -37.38 26.31 -10.06
N ARG A 29 -38.08 25.87 -9.00
CA ARG A 29 -37.43 25.59 -7.70
C ARG A 29 -36.42 24.46 -7.80
N ALA A 30 -36.74 23.39 -8.53
CA ALA A 30 -35.83 22.28 -8.75
C ALA A 30 -34.60 22.72 -9.56
N LEU A 31 -34.79 23.60 -10.56
CA LEU A 31 -33.69 24.15 -11.34
C LEU A 31 -32.75 24.98 -10.47
N HIS A 32 -33.28 25.91 -9.67
CA HIS A 32 -32.45 26.71 -8.77
C HIS A 32 -31.73 25.89 -7.70
N ALA A 33 -32.38 24.86 -7.16
CA ALA A 33 -31.71 23.93 -6.25
C ALA A 33 -30.54 23.22 -6.96
N ARG A 34 -30.74 22.76 -8.20
CA ARG A 34 -29.67 22.14 -8.99
C ARG A 34 -28.55 23.11 -9.38
N GLU A 35 -28.88 24.36 -9.68
CA GLU A 35 -27.88 25.40 -9.95
C GLU A 35 -27.02 25.66 -8.71
N LEU A 36 -27.62 25.68 -7.52
CA LEU A 36 -26.90 25.83 -6.26
C LEU A 36 -25.99 24.62 -5.99
N ASP A 37 -26.52 23.40 -6.13
CA ASP A 37 -25.75 22.14 -5.99
C ASP A 37 -24.53 22.13 -6.93
N LEU A 38 -24.70 22.62 -8.17
CA LEU A 38 -23.62 22.68 -9.16
C LEU A 38 -22.55 23.71 -8.81
N LEU A 39 -22.92 24.83 -8.20
CA LEU A 39 -21.95 25.81 -7.73
C LEU A 39 -21.15 25.27 -6.55
N GLU A 40 -21.81 24.64 -5.59
CA GLU A 40 -21.17 24.02 -4.42
C GLU A 40 -20.20 22.92 -4.86
N ALA A 41 -20.63 22.00 -5.73
CA ALA A 41 -19.76 20.93 -6.23
C ALA A 41 -18.56 21.45 -7.03
N ARG A 42 -18.71 22.59 -7.74
CA ARG A 42 -17.57 23.23 -8.43
C ARG A 42 -16.59 23.84 -7.45
N GLU A 43 -17.08 24.51 -6.42
CA GLU A 43 -16.23 25.07 -5.36
C GLU A 43 -15.44 23.98 -4.63
N GLU A 44 -16.08 22.84 -4.31
CA GLU A 44 -15.40 21.68 -3.72
C GLU A 44 -14.32 21.11 -4.65
N LEU A 45 -14.59 21.01 -5.95
CA LEU A 45 -13.61 20.53 -6.93
C LEU A 45 -12.42 21.48 -7.04
N ASP A 46 -12.66 22.78 -7.09
CA ASP A 46 -11.60 23.77 -7.17
C ASP A 46 -10.78 23.81 -5.87
N HIS A 47 -11.42 23.65 -4.71
CA HIS A 47 -10.74 23.48 -3.43
C HIS A 47 -9.84 22.24 -3.42
N CYS A 48 -10.37 21.07 -3.81
CA CYS A 48 -9.59 19.84 -3.88
C CYS A 48 -8.43 19.93 -4.87
N ARG A 49 -8.62 20.64 -5.99
CA ARG A 49 -7.55 20.87 -6.97
C ARG A 49 -6.43 21.74 -6.40
N ALA A 50 -6.77 22.83 -5.72
CA ALA A 50 -5.79 23.69 -5.06
C ALA A 50 -4.96 22.92 -4.03
N VAL A 51 -5.63 22.14 -3.16
CA VAL A 51 -4.94 21.30 -2.16
C VAL A 51 -4.02 20.27 -2.82
N ASN A 52 -4.47 19.59 -3.88
CA ASN A 52 -3.61 18.65 -4.59
C ASN A 52 -2.40 19.32 -5.24
N GLN A 53 -2.58 20.52 -5.80
CA GLN A 53 -1.51 21.29 -6.42
C GLN A 53 -0.47 21.75 -5.39
N ASP A 54 -0.92 22.19 -4.21
CA ASP A 54 -0.05 22.58 -3.11
C ASP A 54 0.77 21.38 -2.61
N LEU A 55 0.10 20.23 -2.39
CA LEU A 55 0.78 18.98 -1.99
C LEU A 55 1.81 18.52 -3.05
N GLN A 56 1.47 18.61 -4.34
CA GLN A 56 2.40 18.29 -5.42
C GLN A 56 3.63 19.21 -5.39
N THR A 57 3.44 20.50 -5.13
CA THR A 57 4.52 21.48 -5.02
C THR A 57 5.42 21.18 -3.81
N GLU A 58 4.83 20.83 -2.66
CA GLU A 58 5.58 20.42 -1.47
C GLU A 58 6.40 19.15 -1.74
N LEU A 59 5.79 18.13 -2.37
CA LEU A 59 6.50 16.92 -2.78
C LEU A 59 7.65 17.23 -3.74
N GLN A 60 7.46 18.16 -4.69
CA GLN A 60 8.52 18.55 -5.60
C GLN A 60 9.67 19.27 -4.87
N ALA A 61 9.36 20.14 -3.92
CA ALA A 61 10.36 20.81 -3.09
C ALA A 61 11.15 19.82 -2.21
N LEU A 62 10.48 18.80 -1.66
CA LEU A 62 11.13 17.74 -0.88
C LEU A 62 12.00 16.82 -1.75
N HIS A 63 11.58 16.53 -2.98
CA HIS A 63 12.32 15.66 -3.89
C HIS A 63 13.48 16.38 -4.62
N GLY A 64 13.49 17.72 -4.63
CA GLY A 64 14.52 18.54 -5.26
C GLY A 64 14.41 18.53 -6.78
N ASP A 65 14.45 19.71 -7.40
CA ASP A 65 14.50 19.83 -8.85
C ASP A 65 15.83 19.25 -9.38
N PRO A 66 15.82 18.34 -10.38
CA PRO A 66 17.06 17.87 -11.02
C PRO A 66 17.76 18.99 -11.83
N ALA A 67 17.13 20.16 -11.98
CA ALA A 67 17.62 21.26 -12.80
C ALA A 67 18.50 22.28 -12.05
N THR A 68 18.66 22.16 -10.73
CA THR A 68 19.46 23.11 -9.92
C THR A 68 20.68 22.45 -9.28
N CYS A 69 21.44 21.68 -10.04
CA CYS A 69 22.81 21.32 -9.63
C CYS A 69 23.81 22.30 -10.28
N PRO A 70 24.58 23.08 -9.49
CA PRO A 70 25.77 23.73 -10.00
C PRO A 70 26.78 22.66 -10.47
N PRO A 71 27.61 22.94 -11.50
CA PRO A 71 28.60 21.99 -11.96
C PRO A 71 29.67 21.82 -10.89
N GLY A 72 29.58 20.73 -10.11
CA GLY A 72 30.68 20.28 -9.24
C GLY A 72 30.40 20.15 -7.74
N GLY A 73 29.19 19.79 -7.31
CA GLY A 73 29.02 19.37 -5.92
C GLY A 73 27.58 19.15 -5.49
N CYS A 74 27.08 17.94 -5.68
CA CYS A 74 25.92 17.40 -4.96
C CYS A 74 26.12 15.89 -4.82
N ASP A 75 26.96 15.49 -3.86
CA ASP A 75 27.24 14.08 -3.53
C ASP A 75 26.21 13.49 -2.54
N LYS A 76 25.01 14.09 -2.48
CA LYS A 76 23.84 13.45 -1.90
C LYS A 76 22.93 13.11 -3.06
N PRO A 77 22.69 11.82 -3.37
CA PRO A 77 21.73 11.50 -4.40
C PRO A 77 20.39 12.07 -3.95
N ALA A 78 19.90 13.08 -4.68
CA ALA A 78 18.48 13.43 -4.67
C ALA A 78 17.72 12.10 -4.70
N SER A 79 16.76 11.94 -3.78
CA SER A 79 15.93 10.75 -3.64
C SER A 79 15.77 10.09 -4.99
N LEU A 80 16.44 8.94 -5.21
CA LEU A 80 16.56 8.32 -6.53
C LEU A 80 15.16 7.85 -6.91
N ALA A 81 14.35 8.76 -7.47
CA ALA A 81 13.03 8.48 -7.96
C ALA A 81 13.22 7.59 -9.17
N TYR A 82 13.16 6.28 -8.95
CA TYR A 82 13.31 5.33 -10.04
C TYR A 82 12.15 5.50 -11.01
N PRO A 83 12.34 5.42 -12.32
CA PRO A 83 11.25 5.56 -13.28
C PRO A 83 10.44 4.26 -13.33
N VAL A 84 9.96 3.73 -12.21
CA VAL A 84 9.02 2.60 -12.18
C VAL A 84 7.61 3.15 -12.18
N HIS A 85 6.84 2.76 -13.19
CA HIS A 85 5.42 3.02 -13.29
C HIS A 85 4.59 1.77 -13.00
N THR A 86 5.02 0.61 -13.52
CA THR A 86 4.30 -0.65 -13.34
C THR A 86 5.26 -1.83 -13.18
N LEU A 87 4.76 -2.91 -12.59
CA LEU A 87 5.46 -4.19 -12.48
C LEU A 87 4.73 -5.22 -13.31
N THR A 88 5.46 -6.01 -14.10
CA THR A 88 4.87 -7.06 -14.92
C THR A 88 5.65 -8.36 -14.79
N LEU A 89 4.95 -9.48 -14.97
CA LEU A 89 5.56 -10.82 -14.99
C LEU A 89 5.76 -11.28 -16.44
N GLY A 90 7.04 -11.41 -16.81
CA GLY A 90 7.50 -11.73 -18.15
C GLY A 90 6.98 -13.08 -18.67
N ARG A 91 7.04 -13.27 -19.99
CA ARG A 91 6.48 -14.45 -20.66
C ARG A 91 7.12 -15.78 -20.23
N GLN A 92 8.39 -15.74 -19.81
CA GLN A 92 9.13 -16.92 -19.37
C GLN A 92 8.90 -17.27 -17.88
N THR A 93 7.92 -16.64 -17.23
CA THR A 93 7.49 -17.02 -15.88
C THR A 93 6.67 -18.30 -15.94
N GLY A 94 7.11 -19.34 -15.23
CA GLY A 94 6.49 -20.66 -15.26
C GLY A 94 7.34 -21.71 -14.56
N GLY A 95 6.88 -22.96 -14.60
CA GLY A 95 7.65 -24.09 -14.09
C GLY A 95 8.88 -24.36 -14.95
N ARG A 96 9.96 -24.77 -14.29
CA ARG A 96 11.22 -25.12 -14.90
C ARG A 96 11.64 -26.49 -14.39
N ASP A 97 12.00 -27.37 -15.32
CA ASP A 97 12.62 -28.66 -15.08
C ASP A 97 14.14 -28.48 -15.13
N SER A 98 14.79 -28.42 -13.95
CA SER A 98 16.24 -28.29 -13.83
C SER A 98 16.96 -29.63 -13.71
N ASP A 99 16.26 -30.72 -13.37
CA ASP A 99 16.85 -32.04 -13.10
C ASP A 99 16.56 -33.10 -14.18
N GLY A 100 15.64 -32.82 -15.12
CA GLY A 100 15.26 -33.70 -16.22
C GLY A 100 14.43 -34.92 -15.80
N THR A 101 13.97 -34.97 -14.54
CA THR A 101 13.33 -36.17 -13.96
C THR A 101 11.85 -36.26 -14.31
N GLY A 102 11.32 -35.31 -15.08
CA GLY A 102 9.95 -35.28 -15.55
C GLY A 102 9.04 -34.58 -14.54
N GLY A 103 8.90 -33.28 -14.74
CA GLY A 103 8.12 -32.35 -13.91
C GLY A 103 8.93 -31.09 -13.64
N ASP A 104 8.27 -30.03 -13.21
CA ASP A 104 8.94 -28.76 -12.91
C ASP A 104 9.38 -28.76 -11.44
N ASP A 105 10.69 -28.89 -11.21
CA ASP A 105 11.32 -28.92 -9.89
C ASP A 105 11.54 -27.53 -9.27
N SER A 106 11.43 -26.49 -10.10
CA SER A 106 11.61 -25.10 -9.72
C SER A 106 10.64 -24.18 -10.44
N LEU A 107 10.41 -23.01 -9.86
CA LEU A 107 9.65 -21.92 -10.45
C LEU A 107 10.62 -20.90 -11.04
N GLN A 108 10.58 -20.70 -12.35
CA GLN A 108 11.25 -19.56 -12.97
C GLN A 108 10.31 -18.35 -12.96
N VAL A 109 10.79 -17.22 -12.43
CA VAL A 109 10.04 -15.96 -12.40
C VAL A 109 10.85 -14.89 -13.11
N VAL A 110 10.22 -14.24 -14.09
CA VAL A 110 10.79 -13.09 -14.79
C VAL A 110 10.01 -11.86 -14.37
N VAL A 111 10.66 -10.97 -13.63
CA VAL A 111 10.06 -9.72 -13.15
C VAL A 111 10.57 -8.58 -14.01
N GLU A 112 9.64 -7.83 -14.59
CA GLU A 112 9.92 -6.74 -15.52
C GLU A 112 9.28 -5.46 -14.95
N PRO A 113 10.03 -4.68 -14.13
CA PRO A 113 9.62 -3.33 -13.78
C PRO A 113 9.68 -2.46 -15.02
N ARG A 114 8.62 -1.69 -15.28
CA ARG A 114 8.49 -0.87 -16.48
C ARG A 114 8.32 0.60 -16.14
N ASP A 115 8.88 1.46 -16.98
CA ASP A 115 8.71 2.90 -16.91
C ASP A 115 7.40 3.37 -17.56
N ALA A 116 7.21 4.68 -17.62
CA ALA A 116 6.03 5.30 -18.24
C ALA A 116 5.92 5.00 -19.75
N ASP A 117 7.04 4.74 -20.41
CA ASP A 117 7.13 4.36 -21.83
C ASP A 117 7.04 2.84 -22.03
N ASN A 118 6.67 2.10 -20.97
CA ASN A 118 6.54 0.65 -20.95
C ASN A 118 7.86 -0.10 -21.25
N GLN A 119 9.02 0.54 -21.03
CA GLN A 119 10.34 -0.07 -21.17
C GLN A 119 10.79 -0.72 -19.87
N ALA A 120 11.42 -1.89 -19.99
CA ALA A 120 11.95 -2.61 -18.83
C ALA A 120 13.17 -1.88 -18.25
N VAL A 121 13.09 -1.50 -16.99
CA VAL A 121 14.11 -0.71 -16.28
C VAL A 121 14.69 -1.47 -15.11
N LYS A 122 16.01 -1.34 -14.93
CA LYS A 122 16.73 -1.91 -13.80
C LYS A 122 16.57 -1.00 -12.59
N VAL A 123 15.98 -1.52 -11.52
CA VAL A 123 15.71 -0.75 -10.31
C VAL A 123 16.11 -1.53 -9.04
N PRO A 124 16.96 -0.96 -8.18
CA PRO A 124 17.33 -1.58 -6.91
C PRO A 124 16.14 -1.61 -5.95
N GLY A 125 16.07 -2.67 -5.16
CA GLY A 125 14.99 -2.92 -4.22
C GLY A 125 15.00 -4.35 -3.72
N THR A 126 14.02 -4.66 -2.88
CA THR A 126 13.77 -6.03 -2.40
C THR A 126 12.56 -6.60 -3.11
N LEU A 127 12.57 -7.91 -3.36
CA LEU A 127 11.47 -8.58 -4.05
C LEU A 127 10.93 -9.71 -3.17
N VAL A 128 9.61 -9.75 -3.02
CA VAL A 128 8.90 -10.88 -2.43
C VAL A 128 8.16 -11.60 -3.54
N VAL A 129 8.39 -12.90 -3.67
CA VAL A 129 7.66 -13.75 -4.61
C VAL A 129 6.84 -14.76 -3.81
N GLN A 130 5.56 -14.86 -4.10
CA GLN A 130 4.64 -15.83 -3.51
C GLN A 130 4.04 -16.69 -4.61
N ALA A 131 4.09 -18.00 -4.42
CA ALA A 131 3.36 -18.95 -5.23
C ALA A 131 2.12 -19.41 -4.46
N LEU A 132 0.96 -19.28 -5.10
CA LEU A 132 -0.32 -19.76 -4.61
C LEU A 132 -0.83 -20.85 -5.53
N GLU A 133 -1.15 -22.01 -4.98
CA GLU A 133 -1.79 -23.09 -5.69
C GLU A 133 -3.28 -22.78 -5.92
N ILE A 134 -3.78 -23.01 -7.14
CA ILE A 134 -5.19 -22.86 -7.47
C ILE A 134 -5.82 -24.25 -7.48
N THR A 135 -6.60 -24.56 -6.45
CA THR A 135 -7.30 -25.83 -6.36
C THR A 135 -8.30 -26.01 -7.50
N THR A 136 -8.77 -27.24 -7.73
CA THR A 136 -9.85 -27.52 -8.71
C THR A 136 -11.15 -26.78 -8.38
N THR A 137 -11.36 -26.41 -7.12
CA THR A 137 -12.46 -25.57 -6.65
C THR A 137 -12.24 -24.07 -6.86
N GLY A 138 -11.08 -23.66 -7.38
CA GLY A 138 -10.70 -22.26 -7.63
C GLY A 138 -10.17 -21.51 -6.40
N VAL A 139 -9.96 -22.20 -5.28
CA VAL A 139 -9.44 -21.59 -4.05
C VAL A 139 -7.94 -21.43 -4.16
N LYS A 140 -7.43 -20.23 -3.84
CA LYS A 140 -6.00 -19.92 -3.83
C LYS A 140 -5.39 -20.28 -2.48
N ARG A 141 -4.50 -21.27 -2.45
CA ARG A 141 -3.78 -21.70 -1.25
C ARG A 141 -2.32 -21.26 -1.33
N PRO A 142 -1.76 -20.56 -0.33
CA PRO A 142 -0.33 -20.22 -0.34
C PRO A 142 0.53 -21.48 -0.28
N LEU A 143 1.47 -21.62 -1.21
CA LEU A 143 2.34 -22.78 -1.35
C LEU A 143 3.76 -22.47 -0.89
N SER A 144 4.34 -21.36 -1.37
CA SER A 144 5.72 -20.99 -1.07
C SER A 144 5.90 -19.48 -1.17
N SER A 145 6.81 -18.96 -0.34
CA SER A 145 7.21 -17.55 -0.34
C SER A 145 8.73 -17.46 -0.32
N TRP A 146 9.27 -16.58 -1.15
CA TRP A 146 10.70 -16.28 -1.25
C TRP A 146 10.90 -14.79 -1.05
N HIS A 147 11.88 -14.44 -0.22
CA HIS A 147 12.34 -13.08 -0.04
C HIS A 147 13.71 -12.96 -0.71
N ILE A 148 13.82 -12.06 -1.67
CA ILE A 148 15.02 -11.82 -2.46
C ILE A 148 15.58 -10.48 -2.02
N SER A 149 16.82 -10.51 -1.52
CA SER A 149 17.54 -9.32 -1.10
C SER A 149 17.92 -8.45 -2.30
N GLU A 150 18.24 -7.18 -2.05
CA GLU A 150 18.64 -6.25 -3.11
C GLU A 150 19.88 -6.72 -3.89
N ASP A 151 20.86 -7.27 -3.19
CA ASP A 151 22.09 -7.75 -3.83
C ASP A 151 21.86 -8.96 -4.73
N GLU A 152 20.93 -9.85 -4.36
CA GLU A 152 20.54 -11.01 -5.18
C GLU A 152 19.71 -10.55 -6.39
N LEU A 153 18.76 -9.65 -6.17
CA LEU A 153 17.94 -9.09 -7.24
C LEU A 153 18.81 -8.36 -8.28
N ARG A 154 19.76 -7.54 -7.82
CA ARG A 154 20.68 -6.82 -8.72
C ARG A 154 21.51 -7.76 -9.59
N ARG A 155 21.89 -8.94 -9.07
CA ARG A 155 22.65 -9.98 -9.77
C ARG A 155 21.79 -10.79 -10.75
N SER A 156 20.48 -10.89 -10.51
CA SER A 156 19.55 -11.65 -11.34
C SER A 156 19.06 -10.88 -12.57
N TYR A 157 19.33 -9.57 -12.66
CA TYR A 157 18.98 -8.77 -13.83
C TYR A 157 19.67 -9.30 -15.09
N ARG A 158 18.89 -9.46 -16.16
CA ARG A 158 19.35 -9.81 -17.50
C ARG A 158 18.78 -8.81 -18.48
N SER A 159 19.63 -8.35 -19.40
CA SER A 159 19.26 -7.50 -20.52
C SER A 159 19.77 -8.17 -21.78
N GLY A 160 18.86 -8.77 -22.55
CA GLY A 160 19.21 -9.50 -23.76
C GLY A 160 18.08 -9.43 -24.79
N LEU A 161 18.34 -9.95 -25.99
CA LEU A 161 17.40 -9.89 -27.11
C LEU A 161 16.06 -10.62 -26.84
N LEU A 162 16.10 -11.66 -26.00
CA LEU A 162 14.94 -12.51 -25.71
C LEU A 162 14.25 -12.19 -24.38
N THR A 163 14.96 -11.59 -23.43
CA THR A 163 14.48 -11.36 -22.06
C THR A 163 15.16 -10.14 -21.47
N THR A 164 14.35 -9.19 -20.97
CA THR A 164 14.83 -8.01 -20.26
C THR A 164 14.08 -7.90 -18.94
N GLY A 165 14.78 -8.13 -17.83
CA GLY A 165 14.20 -8.13 -16.49
C GLY A 165 15.00 -8.96 -15.49
N TYR A 166 14.47 -9.12 -14.29
CA TYR A 166 15.03 -9.97 -13.25
C TYR A 166 14.61 -11.41 -13.45
N VAL A 167 15.59 -12.30 -13.70
CA VAL A 167 15.32 -13.73 -13.93
C VAL A 167 15.74 -14.52 -12.71
N LEU A 168 14.75 -15.06 -11.98
CA LEU A 168 14.94 -15.81 -10.76
C LEU A 168 14.52 -17.26 -10.98
N VAL A 169 15.33 -18.19 -10.47
CA VAL A 169 15.00 -19.61 -10.42
C VAL A 169 14.82 -19.98 -8.95
N LEU A 170 13.60 -20.30 -8.57
CA LEU A 170 13.19 -20.49 -7.19
C LEU A 170 12.82 -21.96 -6.98
N PRO A 171 13.61 -22.74 -6.23
CA PRO A 171 13.27 -24.13 -5.96
C PRO A 171 12.03 -24.23 -5.08
N TRP A 172 11.16 -25.22 -5.36
CA TRP A 172 9.95 -25.43 -4.57
C TRP A 172 10.29 -25.83 -3.13
N LYS A 173 9.79 -25.07 -2.15
CA LYS A 173 9.84 -25.48 -0.73
C LYS A 173 8.80 -26.55 -0.45
N ILE A 174 7.61 -26.37 -1.03
CA ILE A 174 6.50 -27.32 -1.00
C ILE A 174 6.08 -27.56 -2.44
N PHE A 175 6.06 -28.82 -2.85
CA PHE A 175 5.67 -29.18 -4.21
C PHE A 175 4.16 -28.97 -4.41
N PRO A 176 3.74 -28.34 -5.53
CA PRO A 176 2.34 -28.19 -5.87
C PRO A 176 1.65 -29.54 -6.07
N SER A 177 0.35 -29.60 -5.79
CA SER A 177 -0.49 -30.78 -6.08
C SER A 177 -1.26 -30.66 -7.39
N THR A 178 -1.43 -29.44 -7.89
CA THR A 178 -2.14 -29.09 -9.12
C THR A 178 -1.22 -28.34 -10.09
N GLU A 179 -1.60 -28.37 -11.36
CA GLU A 179 -0.83 -27.71 -12.43
C GLU A 179 -1.00 -26.19 -12.46
N LYS A 180 -2.04 -25.65 -11.82
CA LYS A 180 -2.35 -24.21 -11.87
C LYS A 180 -1.80 -23.50 -10.64
N VAL A 181 -0.88 -22.58 -10.87
CA VAL A 181 -0.26 -21.78 -9.80
C VAL A 181 -0.38 -20.31 -10.15
N ARG A 182 -0.80 -19.48 -9.21
CA ARG A 182 -0.72 -18.02 -9.28
C ARG A 182 0.58 -17.56 -8.65
N VAL A 183 1.39 -16.85 -9.42
CA VAL A 183 2.60 -16.19 -8.93
C VAL A 183 2.26 -14.74 -8.64
N VAL A 184 2.60 -14.26 -7.45
CA VAL A 184 2.50 -12.85 -7.04
C VAL A 184 3.90 -12.36 -6.73
N ALA A 185 4.32 -11.30 -7.39
CA ALA A 185 5.60 -10.64 -7.19
C ALA A 185 5.35 -9.23 -6.66
N GLN A 186 5.99 -8.90 -5.54
CA GLN A 186 5.93 -7.60 -4.91
C GLN A 186 7.34 -7.02 -4.83
N LEU A 187 7.58 -5.96 -5.59
CA LEU A 187 8.85 -5.23 -5.61
C LEU A 187 8.73 -4.01 -4.71
N ARG A 188 9.62 -3.90 -3.72
CA ARG A 188 9.80 -2.69 -2.94
C ARG A 188 11.10 -2.01 -3.37
N THR A 189 10.97 -0.87 -4.02
CA THR A 189 12.10 -0.08 -4.55
C THR A 189 12.85 0.63 -3.41
N ALA A 190 14.09 1.05 -3.66
CA ALA A 190 14.92 1.67 -2.60
C ALA A 190 14.39 3.03 -2.11
N ASP A 191 13.55 3.70 -2.89
CA ASP A 191 12.78 4.90 -2.50
C ASP A 191 11.52 4.57 -1.65
N GLY A 192 11.26 3.29 -1.36
CA GLY A 192 10.18 2.83 -0.50
C GLY A 192 8.85 2.55 -1.19
N ARG A 193 8.71 2.83 -2.50
CA ARG A 193 7.49 2.49 -3.25
C ARG A 193 7.35 0.98 -3.41
N VAL A 194 6.10 0.52 -3.50
CA VAL A 194 5.76 -0.89 -3.63
C VAL A 194 4.95 -1.10 -4.91
N PHE A 195 5.37 -2.06 -5.72
CA PHE A 195 4.68 -2.46 -6.94
C PHE A 195 4.37 -3.95 -6.86
N GLU A 196 3.18 -4.33 -7.32
CA GLU A 196 2.72 -5.72 -7.30
C GLU A 196 2.30 -6.15 -8.71
N ALA A 197 2.62 -7.40 -9.04
CA ALA A 197 2.20 -8.04 -10.27
C ALA A 197 1.82 -9.50 -9.97
N ASP A 198 0.75 -9.97 -10.57
CA ASP A 198 0.36 -11.37 -10.48
C ASP A 198 0.14 -12.01 -11.85
N LYS A 199 0.35 -13.32 -11.91
CA LYS A 199 0.19 -14.10 -13.13
C LYS A 199 -0.11 -15.55 -12.81
N ASP A 200 -1.16 -16.07 -13.44
CA ASP A 200 -1.47 -17.49 -13.40
C ASP A 200 -0.58 -18.23 -14.42
N VAL A 201 0.08 -19.28 -13.97
CA VAL A 201 0.98 -20.12 -14.76
C VAL A 201 0.56 -21.58 -14.64
N THR A 202 0.78 -22.33 -15.73
CA THR A 202 0.59 -23.78 -15.75
C THR A 202 1.95 -24.45 -15.65
N ILE A 203 2.09 -25.37 -14.70
CA ILE A 203 3.32 -26.11 -14.41
C ILE A 203 3.07 -27.61 -14.50
N ARG A 204 4.13 -28.38 -14.75
CA ARG A 204 4.09 -29.84 -14.76
C ARG A 204 4.36 -30.35 -13.35
N VAL A 205 3.39 -31.02 -12.74
CA VAL A 205 3.52 -31.51 -11.37
C VAL A 205 4.52 -32.68 -11.32
N VAL A 206 5.52 -32.58 -10.44
CA VAL A 206 6.44 -33.69 -10.18
C VAL A 206 5.68 -34.83 -9.47
N PRO A 207 5.71 -36.07 -10.03
CA PRO A 207 5.09 -37.23 -9.39
C PRO A 207 5.63 -37.45 -7.98
N ALA A 208 4.77 -37.79 -7.02
CA ALA A 208 5.15 -37.92 -5.61
C ALA A 208 6.35 -38.86 -5.36
N ALA A 209 6.46 -39.93 -6.15
CA ALA A 209 7.58 -40.90 -6.07
C ALA A 209 8.95 -40.33 -6.49
N LYS A 210 8.98 -39.20 -7.19
CA LYS A 210 10.20 -38.55 -7.70
C LYS A 210 10.53 -37.26 -6.94
N ARG A 211 9.70 -36.86 -5.97
CA ARG A 211 9.97 -35.68 -5.16
C ARG A 211 11.16 -35.98 -4.24
N PRO A 212 12.14 -35.06 -4.11
CA PRO A 212 13.16 -35.17 -3.08
C PRO A 212 12.48 -35.40 -1.73
N ALA A 213 12.99 -36.35 -0.95
CA ALA A 213 12.53 -36.53 0.41
C ALA A 213 12.64 -35.18 1.14
N PRO A 214 11.64 -34.78 1.95
CA PRO A 214 11.76 -33.59 2.78
C PRO A 214 13.09 -33.70 3.51
N VAL A 215 13.99 -32.72 3.32
CA VAL A 215 15.24 -32.68 4.10
C VAL A 215 14.80 -32.77 5.55
N PRO A 216 15.25 -33.78 6.33
CA PRO A 216 14.97 -33.80 7.76
C PRO A 216 15.45 -32.44 8.27
N MET A 217 14.52 -31.61 8.74
CA MET A 217 14.94 -30.46 9.53
C MET A 217 15.89 -31.04 10.58
N PRO A 218 17.10 -30.48 10.75
CA PRO A 218 17.97 -30.95 11.80
C PRO A 218 17.12 -30.91 13.07
N MET A 219 16.81 -32.10 13.61
CA MET A 219 16.26 -32.16 14.95
C MET A 219 17.20 -31.32 15.80
N PRO A 220 16.69 -30.46 16.70
CA PRO A 220 17.57 -29.79 17.64
C PRO A 220 18.41 -30.88 18.31
N VAL A 221 19.69 -30.92 17.93
CA VAL A 221 20.67 -31.82 18.51
C VAL A 221 20.82 -31.32 19.93
N ASP A 222 20.37 -32.15 20.87
CA ASP A 222 20.61 -32.08 22.31
C ASP A 222 20.76 -30.64 22.84
N GLU A 223 19.63 -29.99 23.09
CA GLU A 223 19.60 -28.96 24.11
C GLU A 223 20.18 -29.58 25.39
N PRO A 224 21.28 -29.06 25.97
CA PRO A 224 21.82 -29.60 27.21
C PRO A 224 20.70 -29.51 28.24
N LEU A 225 20.19 -30.68 28.65
CA LEU A 225 19.24 -30.78 29.74
C LEU A 225 19.81 -29.97 30.90
N LEU A 226 19.16 -28.84 31.20
CA LEU A 226 19.48 -28.08 32.40
C LEU A 226 19.43 -29.08 33.56
N PRO A 227 20.49 -29.15 34.40
CA PRO A 227 20.49 -30.07 35.52
C PRO A 227 19.28 -29.76 36.40
N PRO A 228 18.60 -30.78 36.97
CA PRO A 228 17.47 -30.56 37.85
C PRO A 228 17.89 -29.63 39.00
N PRO A 229 17.03 -28.68 39.39
CA PRO A 229 17.36 -27.74 40.45
C PRO A 229 17.71 -28.51 41.72
N HIS A 230 18.93 -28.31 42.20
CA HIS A 230 19.35 -28.86 43.49
C HIS A 230 18.55 -28.17 44.61
N PRO A 231 18.08 -28.91 45.62
CA PRO A 231 17.52 -28.32 46.82
C PRO A 231 18.51 -27.33 47.41
N ILE A 232 18.09 -26.09 47.58
CA ILE A 232 18.85 -25.08 48.32
C ILE A 232 18.80 -25.50 49.79
N ASP A 233 19.94 -25.94 50.33
CA ASP A 233 20.08 -26.10 51.78
C ASP A 233 19.89 -24.71 52.43
N PRO A 234 19.07 -24.60 53.49
CA PRO A 234 18.91 -23.34 54.19
C PRO A 234 20.24 -22.96 54.88
N THR A 235 20.85 -21.88 54.41
CA THR A 235 22.02 -21.26 55.03
C THR A 235 21.69 -20.88 56.48
N PRO A 236 22.58 -21.17 57.46
CA PRO A 236 22.41 -20.72 58.83
C PRO A 236 22.41 -19.19 58.92
N ASP A 237 21.42 -18.73 59.67
CA ASP A 237 21.07 -17.37 60.03
C ASP A 237 22.23 -16.63 60.73
N GLN A 238 23.01 -15.82 60.00
CA GLN A 238 23.81 -14.72 60.57
C GLN A 238 23.94 -13.57 59.56
N GLY A 239 22.90 -12.73 59.49
CA GLY A 239 23.00 -11.37 58.98
C GLY A 239 23.41 -10.40 60.09
N PRO A 240 24.24 -9.37 59.81
CA PRO A 240 24.56 -8.35 60.81
C PRO A 240 23.35 -7.46 61.11
N ASP A 241 23.18 -7.17 62.40
CA ASP A 241 22.12 -6.37 62.99
C ASP A 241 22.12 -4.93 62.44
N LEU A 242 21.24 -4.64 61.50
CA LEU A 242 20.99 -3.30 60.99
C LEU A 242 19.74 -2.72 61.67
N LYS A 243 20.01 -1.90 62.68
CA LYS A 243 19.01 -1.12 63.40
C LYS A 243 18.30 -0.15 62.42
N PRO A 244 16.96 -0.14 62.35
CA PRO A 244 16.25 0.81 61.50
C PRO A 244 16.33 2.23 62.10
N PRO A 245 16.60 3.28 61.29
CA PRO A 245 16.47 4.66 61.73
C PRO A 245 14.98 5.06 61.87
N PRO A 246 14.69 6.08 62.70
CA PRO A 246 13.32 6.43 63.09
C PRO A 246 12.52 7.01 61.92
N SER A 247 11.26 6.61 61.88
CA SER A 247 10.24 7.02 60.92
C SER A 247 9.73 8.43 61.24
N ASP A 248 10.17 9.43 60.47
CA ASP A 248 9.47 10.71 60.36
C ASP A 248 8.48 10.67 59.19
N HIS A 249 7.19 10.70 59.56
CA HIS A 249 6.10 11.01 58.65
C HIS A 249 6.14 12.49 58.28
N ALA A 250 6.53 12.83 57.05
CA ALA A 250 6.09 14.06 56.39
C ALA A 250 6.20 13.95 54.86
N MET A 251 5.04 13.82 54.22
CA MET A 251 4.67 14.38 52.91
C MET A 251 5.64 14.20 51.71
N SER A 252 5.18 13.49 50.68
CA SER A 252 4.70 14.17 49.47
C SER A 252 4.00 13.19 48.51
N LYS A 253 2.68 13.38 48.34
CA LYS A 253 1.94 12.90 47.17
C LYS A 253 2.38 13.73 45.96
N ALA A 254 3.41 13.32 45.23
CA ALA A 254 3.73 13.89 43.93
C ALA A 254 4.70 13.00 43.14
N ALA A 255 4.22 11.90 42.56
CA ALA A 255 5.03 11.16 41.57
C ALA A 255 4.23 10.44 40.46
N TRP A 256 2.90 10.48 40.48
CA TRP A 256 2.07 9.93 39.39
C TRP A 256 1.31 11.03 38.65
N LEU A 257 2.04 11.99 38.11
CA LEU A 257 1.52 12.86 37.05
C LEU A 257 2.48 12.73 35.87
N LEU A 258 2.06 11.92 34.89
CA LEU A 258 2.60 11.94 33.54
C LEU A 258 2.46 13.38 32.99
N PRO A 259 3.47 13.97 32.34
CA PRO A 259 3.25 15.17 31.57
C PRO A 259 2.31 14.82 30.40
N ALA A 260 1.10 15.39 30.43
CA ALA A 260 0.21 15.39 29.28
C ALA A 260 0.93 16.07 28.11
N THR A 261 1.23 15.30 27.07
CA THR A 261 1.75 15.82 25.82
C THR A 261 0.70 16.79 25.24
N ARG A 262 1.00 18.09 25.34
CA ARG A 262 0.19 19.13 24.70
C ARG A 262 0.26 18.92 23.19
N LEU A 263 -0.91 18.76 22.56
CA LEU A 263 -1.09 19.01 21.14
C LEU A 263 -0.60 20.44 20.84
N PRO A 264 0.22 20.66 19.79
CA PRO A 264 0.54 22.02 19.37
C PRO A 264 -0.75 22.69 18.88
N THR A 265 -1.19 23.70 19.62
CA THR A 265 -2.16 24.70 19.18
C THR A 265 -1.61 25.39 17.93
N ALA A 266 -2.12 25.04 16.75
CA ALA A 266 -1.92 25.82 15.55
C ALA A 266 -2.75 27.11 15.68
N SER A 267 -2.12 28.15 16.22
CA SER A 267 -2.61 29.52 16.14
C SER A 267 -2.49 30.00 14.70
N ALA A 268 -3.49 29.71 13.86
CA ALA A 268 -3.64 30.37 12.57
C ALA A 268 -3.98 31.85 12.82
N GLN A 269 -2.97 32.72 12.77
CA GLN A 269 -3.19 34.16 12.66
C GLN A 269 -3.74 34.42 11.25
N ILE A 270 -5.04 34.71 11.19
CA ILE A 270 -5.71 35.24 10.01
C ILE A 270 -5.13 36.63 9.75
N LEU A 271 -4.17 36.72 8.82
CA LEU A 271 -3.76 37.99 8.24
C LEU A 271 -4.94 38.54 7.45
N ARG A 272 -5.57 39.58 7.98
CA ARG A 272 -6.60 40.34 7.28
C ARG A 272 -5.98 40.95 6.01
N PRO A 273 -6.64 40.87 4.85
CA PRO A 273 -6.17 41.54 3.65
C PRO A 273 -6.15 43.06 3.89
N VAL A 274 -5.00 43.66 3.57
CA VAL A 274 -4.81 45.10 3.47
C VAL A 274 -5.70 45.59 2.32
N THR A 275 -6.60 46.53 2.61
CA THR A 275 -7.33 47.28 1.58
C THR A 275 -6.34 48.15 0.81
N THR A 276 -5.89 47.70 -0.36
CA THR A 276 -5.20 48.58 -1.30
C THR A 276 -6.23 49.52 -1.92
N SER A 277 -6.10 50.77 -1.49
CA SER A 277 -6.79 51.94 -2.04
C SER A 277 -6.66 51.99 -3.56
N SER A 278 -7.81 52.12 -4.21
CA SER A 278 -7.95 52.44 -5.63
C SER A 278 -7.17 53.72 -5.96
N GLN A 279 -6.05 53.60 -6.67
CA GLN A 279 -5.40 54.73 -7.32
C GLN A 279 -5.95 54.87 -8.74
N LYS A 280 -6.81 55.88 -8.88
CA LYS A 280 -7.34 56.43 -10.11
C LYS A 280 -6.26 57.30 -10.76
N LEU A 281 -5.97 57.09 -12.04
CA LEU A 281 -5.13 58.01 -12.83
C LEU A 281 -5.22 57.62 -14.33
N PRO A 282 -4.95 58.57 -15.23
CA PRO A 282 -5.85 59.63 -15.69
C PRO A 282 -6.40 59.39 -17.10
#